data_AF-A0A4Z1AD95-F1
#
_entry.id   AF-A0A4Z1AD95-F1
#
_cell.length_a   1.000
_cell.length_b   1.000
_cell.length_c   1.000
_cell.angle_alpha   90.00
_cell.angle_beta   90.00
_cell.angle_gamma   90.00
#
_symmetry.space_group_name_H-M   'P 1'
#
loop_
_entity.id
_entity.type
_entity.pdbx_description
1 polymer ?
#
loop_
_entity_poly.entity_id
_entity_poly.type
_entity_poly.pdbx_seq_one_letter_code
_entity_poly.pdbx_strand_id
1 'polypeptide(L)'
;MIPSSVQPYETGDETTVIWKSNSKETKAHFKRGKQNFEFVWLIGSEVLCDRIKLTAVDADWECEIQAMTRDRFHLHVQPKSDKSKILYSGVVTKKTGLFSFL
;
A
#
# COMPACT_ATOMS: atom_id res chain seq x y z
N MET A 1 -12.21 -5.69 -9.44
CA MET A 1 -11.62 -5.14 -10.69
C MET A 1 -10.11 -5.21 -10.55
N ILE A 2 -9.44 -5.97 -11.40
CA ILE A 2 -7.98 -6.11 -11.36
C ILE A 2 -7.40 -4.99 -12.25
N PRO A 3 -6.55 -4.08 -11.74
CA PRO A 3 -5.92 -3.08 -12.58
C PRO A 3 -4.97 -3.83 -13.53
N SER A 4 -5.04 -3.49 -14.80
CA SER A 4 -4.06 -3.72 -15.88
C SER A 4 -2.89 -4.69 -15.64
N SER A 5 -2.60 -5.55 -16.62
CA SER A 5 -1.37 -6.36 -16.66
C SER A 5 -0.08 -5.54 -16.85
N VAL A 6 -0.18 -4.24 -17.13
CA VAL A 6 0.94 -3.34 -17.34
C VAL A 6 1.44 -2.82 -15.99
N GLN A 7 2.76 -2.89 -15.78
CA GLN A 7 3.36 -2.48 -14.52
C GLN A 7 3.29 -0.95 -14.35
N PRO A 8 3.25 -0.45 -13.11
CA PRO A 8 2.92 0.96 -12.81
C PRO A 8 3.96 1.93 -13.39
N TYR A 9 5.21 1.48 -13.43
CA TYR A 9 6.34 2.25 -13.95
C TYR A 9 6.41 2.25 -15.48
N GLU A 10 5.73 1.31 -16.14
CA GLU A 10 5.72 1.22 -17.62
C GLU A 10 4.75 2.24 -18.24
N THR A 11 3.71 2.66 -17.51
CA THR A 11 2.74 3.66 -17.99
C THR A 11 3.13 5.10 -17.65
N GLY A 12 4.15 5.30 -16.80
CA GLY A 12 4.50 6.62 -16.28
C GLY A 12 3.44 7.21 -15.34
N ASP A 13 2.46 6.41 -14.89
CA ASP A 13 1.42 6.87 -13.97
C ASP A 13 2.00 7.06 -12.57
N GLU A 14 1.92 8.29 -12.06
CA GLU A 14 2.20 8.55 -10.65
C GLU A 14 1.20 7.79 -9.78
N THR A 15 1.73 7.10 -8.76
CA THR A 15 0.90 6.45 -7.74
C THR A 15 1.08 7.16 -6.40
N THR A 16 0.01 7.78 -5.91
CA THR A 16 -0.02 8.44 -4.60
C THR A 16 -0.58 7.50 -3.55
N VAL A 17 0.08 7.43 -2.40
CA VAL A 17 -0.35 6.63 -1.24
C VAL A 17 -0.64 7.56 -0.06
N ILE A 18 -1.84 7.49 0.49
CA ILE A 18 -2.18 8.11 1.78
C ILE A 18 -2.43 6.97 2.77
N TRP A 19 -1.64 6.93 3.83
CA TRP A 19 -1.62 5.83 4.79
C TRP A 19 -1.96 6.32 6.20
N LYS A 20 -2.97 5.73 6.83
CA LYS A 20 -3.38 6.06 8.20
C LYS A 20 -3.57 4.77 9.02
N SER A 21 -2.79 4.61 10.08
CA SER A 21 -2.85 3.45 10.97
C SER A 21 -3.34 3.83 12.36
N ASN A 22 -4.17 2.98 12.97
CA ASN A 22 -4.50 3.01 14.40
C ASN A 22 -4.19 1.63 15.03
N SER A 23 -4.56 1.42 16.29
CA SER A 23 -4.25 0.18 17.03
C SER A 23 -5.02 -1.06 16.55
N LYS A 24 -6.06 -0.91 15.73
CA LYS A 24 -6.94 -2.00 15.28
C LYS A 24 -6.92 -2.23 13.78
N GLU A 25 -6.81 -1.15 13.00
CA GLU A 25 -6.92 -1.18 11.55
C GLU A 25 -5.98 -0.17 10.91
N THR A 26 -5.63 -0.44 9.67
CA THR A 26 -4.91 0.49 8.82
C THR A 26 -5.74 0.80 7.59
N LYS A 27 -5.89 2.08 7.24
CA LYS A 27 -6.58 2.52 6.03
C LYS A 27 -5.58 3.10 5.07
N ALA A 28 -5.64 2.69 3.81
CA ALA A 28 -4.84 3.33 2.78
C ALA A 28 -5.65 3.63 1.53
N HIS A 29 -5.38 4.81 0.97
CA HIS A 29 -5.93 5.27 -0.29
C HIS A 29 -4.79 5.31 -1.32
N PHE A 30 -5.01 4.64 -2.45
CA PHE A 30 -4.10 4.61 -3.60
C PHE A 30 -4.77 5.31 -4.77
N LYS A 31 -4.06 6.25 -5.38
CA LYS A 31 -4.48 6.86 -6.65
C LYS A 31 -3.44 6.53 -7.70
N ARG A 32 -3.85 5.87 -8.79
CA ARG A 32 -3.03 5.66 -9.99
C ARG A 32 -3.75 6.27 -11.18
N GLY A 33 -3.18 7.31 -11.77
CA GLY A 33 -3.84 8.05 -12.85
C GLY A 33 -5.24 8.52 -12.43
N LYS A 34 -6.28 8.03 -13.11
CA LYS A 34 -7.70 8.34 -12.82
C LYS A 34 -8.39 7.32 -11.90
N GLN A 35 -7.71 6.24 -11.52
CA GLN A 35 -8.27 5.18 -10.68
C GLN A 35 -7.96 5.43 -9.20
N ASN A 36 -8.95 5.23 -8.34
CA ASN A 36 -8.81 5.33 -6.89
C ASN A 36 -9.12 3.98 -6.27
N PHE A 37 -8.32 3.59 -5.27
CA PHE A 37 -8.49 2.37 -4.51
C PHE A 37 -8.43 2.69 -3.03
N GLU A 38 -9.47 2.33 -2.30
CA GLU A 38 -9.56 2.49 -0.85
C GLU A 38 -9.62 1.11 -0.20
N PHE A 39 -8.71 0.86 0.73
CA PHE A 39 -8.64 -0.41 1.44
C PHE A 39 -8.56 -0.21 2.94
N VAL A 40 -9.30 -1.05 3.65
CA VAL A 40 -9.12 -1.33 5.07
C VAL A 40 -8.26 -2.58 5.18
N TRP A 41 -7.17 -2.45 5.91
CA TRP A 41 -6.12 -3.45 6.09
C TRP A 41 -6.14 -3.98 7.52
N LEU A 42 -6.06 -5.30 7.64
CA LEU A 42 -5.84 -5.98 8.91
C LEU A 42 -4.43 -6.56 8.95
N ILE A 43 -3.80 -6.45 10.13
CA ILE A 43 -2.50 -7.08 10.38
C ILE A 43 -2.69 -8.59 10.39
N GLY A 44 -1.94 -9.31 9.55
CA GLY A 44 -1.90 -10.76 9.59
C GLY A 44 -1.30 -11.25 10.93
N SER A 45 -1.65 -12.46 11.34
CA SER A 45 -1.18 -13.06 12.61
C SER A 45 0.35 -13.19 12.72
N GLU A 46 1.07 -13.11 11.59
CA GLU A 46 2.53 -13.13 11.54
C GLU A 46 3.09 -11.70 11.41
N VAL A 47 3.52 -11.15 12.53
CA VAL A 47 4.47 -10.03 12.54
C VAL A 47 5.87 -10.64 12.50
N LEU A 48 6.50 -10.61 11.33
CA LEU A 48 7.89 -11.02 11.19
C LEU A 48 8.79 -9.85 11.63
N CYS A 49 9.95 -10.14 12.22
CA CYS A 49 10.76 -9.14 12.94
C CYS A 49 11.11 -7.89 12.12
N ASP A 50 11.18 -8.00 10.79
CA ASP A 50 11.53 -6.93 9.84
C ASP A 50 10.41 -6.62 8.82
N ARG A 51 9.28 -7.35 8.89
CA ARG A 51 8.25 -7.36 7.85
C ARG A 51 6.84 -7.48 8.44
N ILE A 52 5.96 -6.58 8.03
CA ILE A 52 4.54 -6.63 8.37
C ILE A 52 3.75 -6.99 7.11
N LYS A 53 2.93 -8.04 7.20
CA LYS A 53 1.96 -8.40 6.16
C LYS A 53 0.56 -7.97 6.57
N LEU A 54 -0.12 -7.26 5.68
CA LEU A 54 -1.52 -6.88 5.85
C LEU A 54 -2.37 -7.44 4.72
N THR A 55 -3.62 -7.76 5.02
CA THR A 55 -4.60 -8.21 4.02
C THR A 55 -5.78 -7.25 3.99
N ALA A 56 -6.24 -6.91 2.78
CA ALA A 56 -7.46 -6.13 2.62
C ALA A 56 -8.66 -6.97 3.05
N VAL A 57 -9.58 -6.38 3.81
CA VAL A 57 -10.78 -7.04 4.36
C VAL A 57 -11.70 -7.51 3.23
N ASP A 58 -12.11 -6.57 2.38
CA ASP A 58 -13.16 -6.79 1.37
C ASP A 58 -12.62 -6.81 -0.07
N ALA A 59 -11.32 -7.06 -0.23
CA ALA A 59 -10.71 -7.03 -1.55
C ALA A 59 -9.61 -8.07 -1.72
N ASP A 60 -9.34 -8.42 -2.97
CA ASP A 60 -8.24 -9.30 -3.35
C ASP A 60 -6.90 -8.55 -3.36
N TRP A 61 -6.48 -8.04 -2.20
CA TRP A 61 -5.20 -7.38 -2.04
C TRP A 61 -4.52 -7.80 -0.74
N GLU A 62 -3.20 -7.88 -0.82
CA GLU A 62 -2.30 -7.91 0.32
C GLU A 62 -1.24 -6.83 0.16
N CYS A 63 -0.65 -6.42 1.28
CA CYS A 63 0.53 -5.59 1.24
C CYS A 63 1.59 -6.09 2.21
N GLU A 64 2.83 -5.80 1.84
CA GLU A 64 4.01 -6.07 2.63
C GLU A 64 4.72 -4.75 2.92
N ILE A 65 5.00 -4.52 4.21
CA ILE A 65 5.76 -3.38 4.71
C ILE A 65 7.10 -3.89 5.21
N GLN A 66 8.18 -3.27 4.74
CA GLN A 66 9.56 -3.62 5.09
C GLN A 66 10.43 -2.37 5.23
N ALA A 67 11.67 -2.55 5.70
CA ALA A 67 12.69 -1.50 5.77
C ALA A 67 12.17 -0.24 6.49
N MET A 68 11.45 -0.46 7.59
CA MET A 68 10.80 0.59 8.35
C MET A 68 11.83 1.42 9.10
N THR A 69 11.77 2.72 8.88
CA THR A 69 12.45 3.75 9.67
C THR A 69 11.38 4.61 10.35
N ARG A 70 11.79 5.59 11.15
CA ARG A 70 10.85 6.54 11.77
C ARG A 70 9.93 7.24 10.76
N ASP A 71 10.47 7.55 9.58
CA ASP A 71 9.85 8.46 8.62
C ASP A 71 9.60 7.82 7.24
N ARG A 72 10.07 6.59 7.00
CA ARG A 72 9.96 5.91 5.70
C ARG A 72 9.82 4.41 5.84
N PHE A 73 9.17 3.77 4.89
CA PHE A 73 9.16 2.32 4.73
C PHE A 73 9.02 1.93 3.26
N HIS A 74 9.42 0.72 2.91
CA HIS A 74 9.05 0.12 1.63
C HIS A 74 7.66 -0.51 1.74
N LEU A 75 6.81 -0.18 0.78
CA LEU A 75 5.48 -0.75 0.64
C LEU A 75 5.40 -1.49 -0.69
N HIS A 76 4.92 -2.73 -0.63
CA HIS A 76 4.60 -3.54 -1.79
C HIS A 76 3.15 -4.00 -1.71
N VAL A 77 2.35 -3.78 -2.75
CA VAL A 77 0.92 -4.09 -2.78
C VAL A 77 0.59 -4.87 -4.04
N GLN A 78 0.01 -6.05 -3.86
CA GLN A 78 -0.29 -7.00 -4.93
C GLN A 78 -1.58 -7.79 -4.65
N PRO A 79 -2.22 -8.38 -5.66
CA PRO A 79 -3.38 -9.23 -5.44
C PRO A 79 -3.06 -10.49 -4.62
N LYS A 80 -4.03 -11.05 -3.90
CA LYS A 80 -3.82 -12.35 -3.22
C LYS A 80 -3.84 -13.47 -4.25
N SER A 81 -4.76 -13.42 -5.23
CA SER A 81 -4.92 -14.48 -6.23
C SER A 81 -3.92 -14.45 -7.38
N ASP A 82 -3.32 -13.29 -7.69
CA ASP A 82 -2.43 -13.12 -8.84
C ASP A 82 -1.22 -12.25 -8.50
N LYS A 83 -0.09 -12.90 -8.22
CA LYS A 83 1.18 -12.27 -7.80
C LYS A 83 1.95 -11.63 -8.95
N SER A 84 1.47 -11.75 -10.19
CA SER A 84 2.15 -11.14 -11.34
C SER A 84 1.91 -9.63 -11.46
N LYS A 85 0.93 -9.09 -10.71
CA LYS A 85 0.48 -7.69 -10.80
C LYS A 85 0.85 -6.91 -9.55
N ILE A 86 1.12 -5.62 -9.74
CA ILE A 86 1.52 -4.71 -8.67
C ILE A 86 0.63 -3.46 -8.69
N LEU A 87 0.00 -3.16 -7.56
CA LEU A 87 -0.69 -1.89 -7.35
C LEU A 87 0.27 -0.79 -6.85
N TYR A 88 1.26 -1.14 -6.06
CA TYR A 88 2.30 -0.20 -5.66
C TYR A 88 3.54 -0.98 -5.22
N SER A 89 4.73 -0.48 -5.56
CA SER A 89 5.99 -0.99 -5.01
C SER A 89 6.98 0.16 -4.94
N GLY A 90 7.34 0.58 -3.73
CA GLY A 90 8.23 1.72 -3.56
C GLY A 90 8.37 2.23 -2.13
N VAL A 91 9.12 3.32 -1.98
CA VAL A 91 9.31 4.01 -0.70
C VAL A 91 8.12 4.91 -0.41
N VAL A 92 7.45 4.66 0.71
CA VAL A 92 6.49 5.57 1.31
C VAL A 92 7.21 6.41 2.35
N THR A 93 7.13 7.73 2.22
CA THR A 93 7.68 8.68 3.19
C THR A 93 6.56 9.36 3.95
N LYS A 94 6.66 9.37 5.28
CA LYS A 94 5.76 10.09 6.17
C LYS A 94 5.87 11.58 5.87
N LYS A 95 4.78 12.21 5.42
CA LYS A 95 4.70 13.68 5.35
C LYS A 95 4.73 14.24 6.77
N THR A 96 5.63 15.19 7.02
CA THR A 96 5.71 15.95 8.28
C THR A 96 5.53 17.44 7.98
N GLY A 97 4.72 18.16 8.78
CA GLY A 97 4.50 19.61 8.64
C GLY A 97 3.02 20.02 8.47
N LEU A 98 2.75 21.33 8.34
CA LEU A 98 1.40 21.91 8.32
C LEU A 98 0.45 21.35 7.24
N PHE A 99 0.99 20.76 6.16
CA PHE A 99 0.22 20.19 5.06
C PHE A 99 0.11 18.65 5.13
N SER A 100 0.33 18.04 6.29
CA SER A 100 0.20 16.58 6.46
C SER A 100 -1.23 16.04 6.25
N PHE A 101 -2.22 16.93 6.11
CA PHE A 101 -3.63 16.59 5.92
C PHE A 101 -4.12 16.72 4.46
N LEU A 102 -3.28 17.21 3.55
CA LEU A 102 -3.52 17.30 2.10
C LEU A 102 -2.78 16.17 1.35
#